data_AF-A0ABD7GF53-F1
#
_entry.id   AF-A0ABD7GF53-F1
#
_cell.length_a   1.000
_cell.length_b   1.000
_cell.length_c   1.000
_cell.angle_alpha   90.00
_cell.angle_beta   90.00
_cell.angle_gamma   90.00
#
_symmetry.space_group_name_H-M   'P 1'
#
loop_
_entity.id
_entity.type
_entity.pdbx_description
1 polymer ?
#
loop_
_entity_poly.entity_id
_entity_poly.type
_entity_poly.pdbx_seq_one_letter_code
_entity_poly.pdbx_strand_id
1 'polypeptide(L)'
;MFTKGEEGPLSLHYGCRHGHQNFGGEWKMLPLPDKQWFVYDSEGKRYGAYMGKDVANNTLQNQTEKTEIDPAIDAVADGYALTADTIEELAALMEVPVDELVNTVNVWNASCENGVDEQFHRPSDQLAPVSTPPFYAIPCIPEILNTDGGPRRNEKAQILDVDGEPIPNLYSSGEFGSIWAAKYQGSGNITECMVFGRIAARELIAKK
;
A
#
# COMPACT_ATOMS: atom_id res chain seq x y z
N MET A 1 22.65 5.37 10.94
CA MET A 1 22.13 6.65 10.39
C MET A 1 22.36 6.59 8.89
N PHE A 2 21.35 6.20 8.10
CA PHE A 2 21.48 6.13 6.65
C PHE A 2 20.78 7.33 6.04
N THR A 3 21.55 8.14 5.31
CA THR A 3 21.07 9.29 4.55
C THR A 3 20.33 8.81 3.30
N LYS A 4 19.26 9.53 2.95
CA LYS A 4 18.43 9.35 1.75
C LYS A 4 19.32 9.15 0.50
N GLY A 5 19.25 7.98 -0.14
CA GLY A 5 19.83 7.73 -1.47
C GLY A 5 20.91 6.64 -1.58
N GLU A 6 21.45 6.13 -0.48
CA GLU A 6 22.36 4.98 -0.52
C GLU A 6 21.65 3.73 0.01
N GLU A 7 21.06 2.94 -0.88
CA GLU A 7 20.56 1.61 -0.52
C GLU A 7 21.75 0.70 -0.24
N GLY A 8 22.22 0.68 1.02
CA GLY A 8 23.20 -0.29 1.50
C GLY A 8 22.72 -1.73 1.28
N PRO A 9 23.60 -2.74 1.45
CA PRO A 9 23.29 -4.14 1.15
C PRO A 9 21.98 -4.60 1.80
N LEU A 10 21.02 -5.13 1.02
CA LEU A 10 19.71 -5.61 1.49
C LEU A 10 19.81 -6.62 2.64
N SER A 11 20.90 -7.38 2.72
CA SER A 11 21.21 -8.33 3.79
C SER A 11 21.53 -7.69 5.14
N LEU A 12 21.79 -6.39 5.18
CA LEU A 12 22.12 -5.62 6.39
C LEU A 12 20.96 -4.75 6.88
N HIS A 13 19.84 -4.70 6.14
CA HIS A 13 18.63 -4.03 6.61
C HIS A 13 17.92 -4.94 7.59
N TYR A 14 17.97 -4.57 8.87
CA TYR A 14 17.05 -5.07 9.88
C TYR A 14 15.79 -4.19 9.85
N GLY A 15 14.61 -4.82 9.91
CA GLY A 15 13.32 -4.11 10.02
C GLY A 15 12.23 -4.55 9.04
N CYS A 16 11.18 -3.73 8.91
CA CYS A 16 10.03 -3.96 8.05
C CYS A 16 10.14 -3.14 6.76
N ARG A 17 9.90 -3.75 5.60
CA ARG A 17 9.74 -3.04 4.32
C ARG A 17 8.54 -3.61 3.58
N HIS A 18 7.61 -2.75 3.19
CA HIS A 18 6.49 -3.13 2.31
C HIS A 18 5.70 -4.36 2.85
N GLY A 19 5.48 -4.39 4.18
CA GLY A 19 4.80 -5.50 4.88
C GLY A 19 5.64 -6.76 5.08
N HIS A 20 6.92 -6.74 4.73
CA HIS A 20 7.85 -7.85 4.92
C HIS A 20 8.84 -7.55 6.04
N GLN A 21 9.07 -8.52 6.92
CA GLN A 21 10.06 -8.44 7.99
C GLN A 21 11.22 -9.39 7.70
N ASN A 22 12.44 -8.94 8.02
CA ASN A 22 13.64 -9.77 7.93
C ASN A 22 13.74 -10.72 9.13
N PHE A 23 13.67 -12.03 8.88
CA PHE A 23 13.92 -13.10 9.85
C PHE A 23 15.16 -13.88 9.44
N GLY A 24 16.32 -13.54 10.03
CA GLY A 24 17.57 -14.27 9.80
C GLY A 24 18.09 -14.21 8.36
N GLY A 25 17.82 -13.12 7.64
CA GLY A 25 18.19 -12.93 6.24
C GLY A 25 17.07 -13.24 5.23
N GLU A 26 15.96 -13.82 5.68
CA GLU A 26 14.77 -14.06 4.84
C GLU A 26 13.72 -12.97 5.04
N TRP A 27 13.22 -12.40 3.96
CA TRP A 27 12.14 -11.41 4.00
C TRP A 27 10.79 -12.12 3.87
N LYS A 28 10.04 -12.18 4.97
CA LYS A 28 8.72 -12.84 5.01
C LYS A 28 7.63 -11.81 5.23
N MET A 29 6.50 -12.00 4.55
CA MET A 29 5.29 -11.23 4.84
C MET A 29 4.88 -11.46 6.30
N LEU A 30 4.55 -10.38 7.00
CA LEU A 30 4.06 -10.48 8.36
C LEU A 30 2.71 -11.23 8.39
N PRO A 31 2.45 -12.07 9.40
CA PRO A 31 1.14 -12.66 9.57
C PRO A 31 0.11 -11.54 9.77
N LEU A 32 -0.88 -11.53 8.91
CA LEU A 32 -1.96 -10.56 8.93
C LEU A 32 -3.06 -11.05 9.87
N PRO A 33 -3.45 -10.29 10.91
CA PRO A 33 -4.57 -10.68 11.76
C PRO A 33 -5.90 -10.55 11.00
N ASP A 34 -6.91 -11.29 11.44
CA ASP A 34 -8.25 -11.31 10.81
C ASP A 34 -8.97 -9.95 10.93
N LYS A 35 -8.70 -9.21 12.01
CA LYS A 35 -9.16 -7.83 12.22
C LYS A 35 -7.95 -6.90 12.21
N GLN A 36 -7.95 -5.91 11.32
CA GLN A 36 -6.92 -4.88 11.24
C GLN A 36 -7.57 -3.51 11.28
N TRP A 37 -6.86 -2.55 11.87
CA TRP A 37 -7.35 -1.19 12.02
C TRP A 37 -6.26 -0.21 11.65
N PHE A 38 -6.63 0.79 10.85
CA PHE A 38 -5.83 2.00 10.68
C PHE A 38 -6.33 3.05 11.67
N VAL A 39 -5.48 3.39 12.64
CA VAL A 39 -5.77 4.38 13.69
C VAL A 39 -5.07 5.70 13.37
N TYR A 40 -5.81 6.80 13.44
CA TYR A 40 -5.30 8.16 13.23
C TYR A 40 -6.07 9.16 14.10
N ASP A 41 -5.54 10.37 14.22
CA ASP A 41 -6.07 11.42 15.08
C ASP A 41 -6.64 12.60 14.26
N SER A 42 -7.12 13.66 14.92
CA SER A 42 -7.72 14.80 14.23
C SER A 42 -6.74 15.56 13.34
N GLU A 43 -5.45 15.61 13.72
CA GLU A 43 -4.42 16.21 12.89
C GLU A 43 -4.12 15.32 11.68
N GLY A 44 -3.99 14.01 11.87
CA GLY A 44 -3.89 13.04 10.78
C GLY A 44 -5.05 13.19 9.78
N LYS A 45 -6.29 13.33 10.26
CA LYS A 45 -7.47 13.60 9.42
C LYS A 45 -7.29 14.88 8.59
N ARG A 46 -6.78 15.96 9.20
CA ARG A 46 -6.50 17.24 8.54
C ARG A 46 -5.40 17.12 7.47
N TYR A 47 -4.47 16.18 7.62
CA TYR A 47 -3.45 15.86 6.60
C TYR A 47 -3.92 14.77 5.61
N GLY A 48 -5.20 14.39 5.62
CA GLY A 48 -5.75 13.46 4.64
C GLY A 48 -5.42 11.99 4.90
N ALA A 49 -5.15 11.60 6.16
CA ALA A 49 -4.80 10.22 6.53
C ALA A 49 -5.79 9.15 6.03
N TYR A 50 -7.05 9.51 5.80
CA TYR A 50 -8.03 8.57 5.26
C TYR A 50 -8.70 9.02 3.96
N MET A 51 -9.13 10.27 3.80
CA MET A 51 -9.86 10.68 2.58
C MET A 51 -9.72 12.17 2.30
N GLY A 52 -8.69 12.55 1.54
CA GLY A 52 -8.68 13.83 0.83
C GLY A 52 -9.52 13.75 -0.46
N LYS A 53 -9.92 14.89 -1.01
CA LYS A 53 -10.58 15.00 -2.34
C LYS A 53 -9.83 14.29 -3.48
N ASP A 54 -8.55 13.99 -3.27
CA ASP A 54 -7.58 13.47 -4.22
C ASP A 54 -7.07 12.06 -3.88
N VAL A 55 -7.83 11.21 -3.16
CA VAL A 55 -7.38 9.82 -2.84
C VAL A 55 -6.97 9.03 -4.10
N ALA A 56 -7.63 9.27 -5.24
CA ALA A 56 -7.25 8.68 -6.53
C ALA A 56 -5.94 9.23 -7.11
N ASN A 57 -5.47 10.38 -6.62
CA ASN A 57 -4.22 11.04 -6.98
C ASN A 57 -3.15 10.88 -5.88
N ASN A 58 -3.34 9.99 -4.89
CA ASN A 58 -2.43 9.82 -3.74
C ASN A 58 -1.06 9.24 -4.18
N THR A 59 -0.22 10.12 -4.72
CA THR A 59 1.17 9.88 -5.08
C THR A 59 2.07 10.15 -3.86
N LEU A 60 3.31 9.64 -3.88
CA LEU A 60 4.33 9.97 -2.87
C LEU A 60 4.56 11.49 -2.70
N GLN A 61 4.14 12.32 -3.66
CA GLN A 61 4.36 13.77 -3.67
C GLN A 61 3.28 14.57 -2.92
N ASN A 62 2.04 14.10 -2.88
CA ASN A 62 0.93 14.81 -2.24
C ASN A 62 0.48 14.18 -0.90
N GLN A 63 1.08 13.07 -0.48
CA GLN A 63 0.92 12.50 0.87
C GLN A 63 1.37 13.44 2.00
N THR A 64 2.20 14.43 1.70
CA THR A 64 2.74 15.38 2.68
C THR A 64 2.11 16.76 2.59
N GLU A 65 1.18 16.97 1.64
CA GLU A 65 0.51 18.25 1.44
C GLU A 65 -0.80 18.30 2.24
N LYS A 66 -1.13 19.49 2.76
CA LYS A 66 -2.44 19.71 3.41
C LYS A 66 -3.52 19.54 2.36
N THR A 67 -4.30 18.47 2.45
CA THR A 67 -5.49 18.30 1.63
C THR A 67 -6.68 18.93 2.35
N GLU A 68 -7.51 19.68 1.64
CA GLU A 68 -8.83 20.01 2.16
C GLU A 68 -9.60 18.69 2.24
N ILE A 69 -10.10 18.36 3.44
CA ILE A 69 -11.06 17.27 3.62
C ILE A 69 -12.20 17.55 2.65
N ASP A 70 -12.53 16.61 1.77
CA ASP A 70 -13.71 16.75 0.93
C ASP A 70 -14.94 16.75 1.87
N PRO A 71 -15.66 17.88 2.03
CA PRO A 71 -16.77 17.94 2.98
C PRO A 71 -17.93 17.01 2.58
N ALA A 72 -17.91 16.45 1.37
CA ALA A 72 -18.87 15.45 0.93
C ALA A 72 -18.58 14.03 1.46
N ILE A 73 -17.41 13.80 2.08
CA ILE A 73 -16.99 12.49 2.56
C ILE A 73 -16.80 12.54 4.08
N ASP A 74 -17.69 11.86 4.81
CA ASP A 74 -17.58 11.71 6.26
C ASP A 74 -17.64 10.22 6.62
N ALA A 75 -16.48 9.58 6.66
CA ALA A 75 -16.31 8.18 6.97
C ALA A 75 -17.02 7.72 8.25
N VAL A 76 -17.12 8.60 9.25
CA VAL A 76 -17.80 8.26 10.51
C VAL A 76 -19.32 8.28 10.28
N ALA A 77 -19.85 9.34 9.67
CA ALA A 77 -21.27 9.44 9.37
C ALA A 77 -21.74 8.36 8.37
N ASP A 78 -20.87 7.97 7.44
CA ASP A 78 -21.10 6.94 6.43
C ASP A 78 -20.94 5.50 6.98
N GLY A 79 -20.45 5.35 8.22
CA GLY A 79 -20.29 4.04 8.88
C GLY A 79 -19.04 3.25 8.47
N TYR A 80 -18.08 3.89 7.81
CA TYR A 80 -16.78 3.29 7.44
C TYR A 80 -15.69 3.47 8.51
N ALA A 81 -15.86 4.41 9.44
CA ALA A 81 -14.91 4.71 10.50
C ALA A 81 -15.59 4.78 11.88
N LEU A 82 -14.85 4.40 12.91
CA LEU A 82 -15.18 4.64 14.32
C LEU A 82 -14.52 5.93 14.79
N THR A 83 -15.10 6.58 15.79
CA THR A 83 -14.48 7.75 16.45
C THR A 83 -14.74 7.76 17.95
N ALA A 84 -13.78 8.29 18.71
CA ALA A 84 -13.90 8.53 20.15
C ALA A 84 -12.95 9.65 20.60
N ASP A 85 -13.21 10.23 21.77
CA ASP A 85 -12.37 11.30 22.33
C ASP A 85 -11.13 10.77 23.06
N THR A 86 -11.10 9.46 23.36
CA THR A 86 -9.96 8.78 24.01
C THR A 86 -9.57 7.49 23.28
N ILE A 87 -8.32 7.06 23.45
CA ILE A 87 -7.83 5.79 22.86
C ILE A 87 -8.51 4.60 23.53
N GLU A 88 -8.83 4.71 24.82
CA GLU A 88 -9.53 3.69 25.60
C GLU A 88 -10.93 3.43 25.07
N GLU A 89 -11.70 4.50 24.83
CA GLU A 89 -13.03 4.40 24.23
C GLU A 89 -12.95 3.87 22.79
N LEU A 90 -11.96 4.32 22.00
CA LEU A 90 -11.76 3.82 20.64
C LEU A 90 -11.45 2.32 20.64
N ALA A 91 -10.59 1.85 21.54
CA ALA A 91 -10.26 0.43 21.69
C ALA A 91 -11.49 -0.41 22.01
N ALA A 92 -12.37 0.09 22.90
CA ALA A 92 -13.61 -0.58 23.24
C ALA A 92 -14.55 -0.69 22.02
N LEU A 93 -14.67 0.37 21.21
CA LEU A 93 -15.45 0.36 19.96
C LEU A 93 -14.86 -0.58 18.91
N MET A 94 -13.54 -0.68 18.82
CA MET A 94 -12.81 -1.58 17.92
C MET A 94 -12.87 -3.06 18.35
N GLU A 95 -13.35 -3.33 19.58
CA GLU A 95 -13.32 -4.65 20.22
C GLU A 95 -11.90 -5.24 20.35
N VAL A 96 -10.91 -4.40 20.66
CA VAL A 96 -9.53 -4.83 20.93
C VAL A 96 -9.18 -4.64 22.41
N PRO A 97 -8.16 -5.35 22.95
CA PRO A 97 -7.74 -5.14 24.33
C PRO A 97 -7.31 -3.69 24.57
N VAL A 98 -8.00 -3.00 25.49
CA VAL A 98 -7.81 -1.57 25.79
C VAL A 98 -6.36 -1.28 26.19
N ASP A 99 -5.84 -2.02 27.17
CA ASP A 99 -4.49 -1.81 27.69
C ASP A 99 -3.41 -1.99 26.60
N GLU A 100 -3.61 -2.93 25.68
CA GLU A 100 -2.67 -3.20 24.58
C GLU A 100 -2.69 -2.09 23.52
N LEU A 101 -3.86 -1.55 23.16
CA LEU A 101 -3.93 -0.42 22.23
C LEU A 101 -3.33 0.84 22.84
N VAL A 102 -3.64 1.14 24.11
CA VAL A 102 -3.05 2.28 24.84
C VAL A 102 -1.53 2.16 24.87
N ASN A 103 -1.00 0.98 25.23
CA ASN A 103 0.44 0.73 25.20
C ASN A 103 1.03 0.91 23.80
N THR A 104 0.37 0.39 22.76
CA THR A 104 0.81 0.51 21.36
C THR A 104 0.91 1.98 20.93
N VAL A 105 -0.10 2.79 21.23
CA VAL A 105 -0.11 4.23 20.91
C VAL A 105 0.97 4.98 21.71
N ASN A 106 1.16 4.64 22.99
CA ASN A 106 2.22 5.25 23.80
C ASN A 106 3.62 4.95 23.25
N VAL A 107 3.90 3.69 22.88
CA VAL A 107 5.17 3.31 22.27
C VAL A 107 5.37 4.01 20.92
N TRP A 108 4.34 4.05 20.08
CA TRP A 108 4.38 4.75 18.79
C TRP A 108 4.68 6.26 18.95
N ASN A 109 4.00 6.92 19.88
CA ASN A 109 4.21 8.34 20.15
C ASN A 109 5.61 8.62 20.70
N ALA A 110 6.15 7.76 21.57
CA ALA A 110 7.53 7.86 22.03
C ALA A 110 8.53 7.67 20.87
N SER A 111 8.27 6.75 19.94
CA SER A 111 9.06 6.61 18.72
C SER A 111 9.02 7.85 17.84
N CYS A 112 7.85 8.50 17.71
CA CYS A 112 7.71 9.76 16.99
C CYS A 112 8.51 10.90 17.65
N GLU A 113 8.45 11.02 18.98
CA GLU A 113 9.22 12.01 19.74
C GLU A 113 10.74 11.79 19.60
N ASN A 114 11.19 10.53 19.67
CA ASN A 114 12.60 10.17 19.53
C ASN A 114 13.10 10.18 18.08
N GLY A 115 12.19 10.27 17.10
CA GLY A 115 12.51 10.22 15.67
C GLY A 115 12.96 8.84 15.17
N VAL A 116 12.70 7.76 15.93
CA VAL A 116 13.11 6.39 15.61
C VAL A 116 12.00 5.40 15.98
N ASP A 117 11.52 4.67 14.99
CA ASP A 117 10.69 3.48 15.17
C ASP A 117 11.59 2.24 15.28
N GLU A 118 11.79 1.73 16.49
CA GLU A 118 12.65 0.56 16.73
C GLU A 118 11.97 -0.78 16.40
N GLN A 119 10.64 -0.80 16.29
CA GLN A 119 9.90 -2.04 16.06
C GLN A 119 9.84 -2.39 14.58
N PHE A 120 9.52 -1.40 13.74
CA PHE A 120 9.33 -1.62 12.31
C PHE A 120 10.26 -0.79 11.43
N HIS A 121 11.07 0.10 12.01
CA HIS A 121 12.06 0.91 11.31
C HIS A 121 11.46 1.81 10.22
N ARG A 122 10.25 2.33 10.47
CA ARG A 122 9.66 3.35 9.59
C ARG A 122 10.58 4.58 9.51
N PRO A 123 10.79 5.15 8.30
CA PRO A 123 11.63 6.33 8.13
C PRO A 123 11.20 7.49 9.03
N SER A 124 12.17 8.19 9.61
CA SER A 124 11.93 9.27 10.57
C SER A 124 11.12 10.43 10.00
N ASP A 125 11.23 10.69 8.69
CA ASP A 125 10.47 11.72 7.96
C ASP A 125 9.02 11.32 7.68
N GLN A 126 8.61 10.11 8.08
CA GLN A 126 7.25 9.58 7.95
C GLN A 126 6.58 9.28 9.29
N LEU A 127 7.23 9.61 10.41
CA LEU A 127 6.66 9.43 11.75
C LEU A 127 5.68 10.57 12.04
N ALA A 128 4.47 10.21 12.48
CA ALA A 128 3.42 11.16 12.84
C ALA A 128 2.72 10.64 14.11
N PRO A 129 2.69 11.41 15.21
CA PRO A 129 2.07 10.98 16.45
C PRO A 129 0.55 10.85 16.30
N VAL A 130 -0.05 10.06 17.18
CA VAL A 130 -1.49 9.92 17.38
C VAL A 130 -1.80 10.45 18.77
N SER A 131 -2.10 11.75 18.89
CA SER A 131 -2.20 12.43 20.19
C SER A 131 -3.27 13.52 20.28
N THR A 132 -3.91 13.87 19.16
CA THR A 132 -4.90 14.96 19.11
C THR A 132 -6.31 14.40 18.93
N PRO A 133 -7.16 14.40 19.97
CA PRO A 133 -8.54 13.93 19.84
C PRO A 133 -9.39 14.86 18.95
N PRO A 134 -10.49 14.36 18.37
CA PRO A 134 -10.95 12.98 18.45
C PRO A 134 -10.06 12.02 17.65
N PHE A 135 -10.04 10.76 18.08
CA PHE A 135 -9.34 9.67 17.43
C PHE A 135 -10.29 8.90 16.52
N TYR A 136 -9.72 8.24 15.52
CA TYR A 136 -10.45 7.52 14.49
C TYR A 136 -9.82 6.16 14.23
N ALA A 137 -10.65 5.16 13.93
CA ALA A 137 -10.20 3.83 13.53
C ALA A 137 -11.00 3.32 12.35
N ILE A 138 -10.31 2.71 11.39
CA ILE A 138 -10.92 2.23 10.15
C ILE A 138 -10.53 0.79 9.93
N PRO A 139 -11.49 -0.10 9.66
CA PRO A 139 -11.17 -1.49 9.39
C PRO A 139 -10.37 -1.58 8.10
N CYS A 140 -9.19 -2.19 8.19
CA CYS A 140 -8.39 -2.58 7.03
C CYS A 140 -8.68 -4.03 6.71
N ILE A 141 -9.07 -4.31 5.47
CA ILE A 141 -9.38 -5.66 5.02
C ILE A 141 -8.56 -5.91 3.75
N PRO A 142 -7.82 -7.02 3.66
CA PRO A 142 -7.16 -7.40 2.41
C PRO A 142 -8.20 -7.52 1.30
N GLU A 143 -7.97 -6.81 0.20
CA GLU A 143 -8.82 -6.88 -0.99
C GLU A 143 -8.02 -7.38 -2.19
N ILE A 144 -8.70 -8.05 -3.13
CA ILE A 144 -8.10 -8.44 -4.40
C ILE A 144 -8.10 -7.21 -5.31
N LEU A 145 -6.93 -6.60 -5.46
CA LEU A 145 -6.75 -5.45 -6.34
C LEU A 145 -6.83 -5.83 -7.81
N ASN A 146 -6.12 -6.88 -8.22
CA ASN A 146 -6.03 -7.32 -9.60
C ASN A 146 -5.57 -8.79 -9.71
N THR A 147 -5.61 -9.33 -10.93
CA THR A 147 -5.07 -10.66 -11.26
C THR A 147 -4.05 -10.54 -12.37
N ASP A 148 -2.80 -10.91 -12.10
CA ASP A 148 -1.70 -10.84 -13.07
C ASP A 148 -1.59 -12.11 -13.95
N GLY A 149 -2.40 -13.13 -13.69
CA GLY A 149 -2.39 -14.39 -14.43
C GLY A 149 -2.94 -14.28 -15.85
N GLY A 150 -2.61 -15.27 -16.68
CA GLY A 150 -3.14 -15.36 -18.05
C GLY A 150 -2.26 -16.20 -18.97
N PRO A 151 -2.56 -16.23 -20.28
CA PRO A 151 -1.76 -16.96 -21.25
C PRO A 151 -0.37 -16.34 -21.37
N ARG A 152 0.64 -17.19 -21.58
CA ARG A 152 2.01 -16.71 -21.83
C ARG A 152 2.03 -15.90 -23.12
N ARG A 153 2.77 -14.79 -23.12
CA ARG A 153 3.05 -13.99 -24.31
C ARG A 153 4.53 -13.71 -24.46
N ASN A 154 4.98 -13.48 -25.69
CA ASN A 154 6.35 -13.05 -25.98
C ASN A 154 6.50 -11.51 -25.97
N GLU A 155 7.70 -11.02 -26.24
CA GLU A 155 8.05 -9.60 -26.29
C GLU A 155 7.32 -8.83 -27.40
N LYS A 156 6.72 -9.54 -28.36
CA LYS A 156 5.89 -9.01 -29.45
C LYS A 156 4.40 -9.00 -29.12
N ALA A 157 4.07 -9.20 -27.84
CA ALA A 157 2.71 -9.28 -27.34
C ALA A 157 1.87 -10.45 -27.92
N GLN A 158 2.49 -11.43 -28.58
CA GLN A 158 1.79 -12.58 -29.16
C GLN A 158 1.55 -13.64 -28.09
N ILE A 159 0.32 -14.15 -28.01
CA ILE A 159 0.01 -15.28 -27.12
C ILE A 159 0.68 -16.53 -27.69
N LEU A 160 1.28 -17.31 -26.79
CA LEU A 160 1.92 -18.58 -27.10
C LEU A 160 0.98 -19.75 -26.78
N ASP A 161 1.02 -20.79 -27.61
CA ASP A 161 0.38 -22.06 -27.31
C ASP A 161 1.19 -22.87 -26.27
N VAL A 162 0.77 -24.12 -26.04
CA VAL A 162 1.38 -25.02 -25.06
C VAL A 162 2.79 -25.49 -25.46
N ASP A 163 3.12 -25.43 -26.74
CA ASP A 163 4.44 -25.77 -27.27
C ASP A 163 5.37 -24.55 -27.32
N GLY A 164 4.85 -23.36 -27.00
CA GLY A 164 5.59 -22.10 -26.98
C GLY A 164 5.54 -21.35 -28.31
N GLU A 165 4.73 -21.81 -29.27
CA GLU A 165 4.63 -21.19 -30.58
C GLU A 165 3.59 -20.05 -30.60
N PRO A 166 3.86 -18.94 -31.29
CA PRO A 166 2.89 -17.85 -31.38
C PRO A 166 1.61 -18.26 -32.10
N ILE A 167 0.46 -18.08 -31.43
CA ILE A 167 -0.84 -18.29 -32.03
C ILE A 167 -1.11 -17.17 -33.06
N PRO A 168 -1.38 -17.48 -34.34
CA PRO A 168 -1.55 -16.47 -35.37
C PRO A 168 -2.67 -15.47 -35.04
N ASN A 169 -2.33 -14.18 -35.16
CA ASN A 169 -3.24 -13.04 -34.96
C ASN A 169 -3.82 -12.91 -33.54
N LEU A 170 -3.26 -13.61 -32.56
CA LEU A 170 -3.69 -13.54 -31.17
C LEU A 170 -2.64 -12.82 -30.30
N TYR A 171 -3.05 -11.71 -29.69
CA TYR A 171 -2.18 -10.84 -28.90
C TYR A 171 -2.81 -10.53 -27.54
N SER A 172 -1.99 -10.24 -26.53
CA SER A 172 -2.46 -9.76 -25.22
C SER A 172 -1.65 -8.57 -24.71
N SER A 173 -2.27 -7.81 -23.83
CA SER A 173 -1.69 -6.62 -23.21
C SER A 173 -2.20 -6.47 -21.79
N GLY A 174 -1.33 -5.99 -20.89
CA GLY A 174 -1.68 -5.74 -19.51
C GLY A 174 -1.85 -7.01 -18.70
N GLU A 175 -2.88 -7.00 -17.85
CA GLU A 175 -3.13 -7.99 -16.80
C GLU A 175 -3.60 -9.35 -17.32
N PHE A 176 -3.85 -9.49 -18.63
CA PHE A 176 -4.11 -10.80 -19.24
C PHE A 176 -2.78 -11.52 -19.55
N GLY A 177 -2.13 -12.00 -18.49
CA GLY A 177 -0.79 -12.61 -18.50
C GLY A 177 0.33 -11.61 -18.28
N SER A 178 0.28 -10.89 -17.17
CA SER A 178 1.20 -9.80 -16.84
C SER A 178 2.64 -10.28 -16.67
N ILE A 179 3.60 -9.41 -17.01
CA ILE A 179 5.04 -9.59 -16.77
C ILE A 179 5.40 -9.52 -15.28
N TRP A 180 4.53 -8.94 -14.44
CA TRP A 180 4.78 -8.77 -13.01
C TRP A 180 4.51 -10.05 -12.22
N ALA A 181 3.58 -10.90 -12.70
CA ALA A 181 3.24 -12.23 -12.21
C ALA A 181 3.18 -12.38 -10.68
N ALA A 182 4.31 -12.67 -10.03
CA ALA A 182 4.41 -12.91 -8.59
C ALA A 182 4.78 -11.68 -7.76
N LYS A 183 5.11 -10.55 -8.40
CA LYS A 183 5.60 -9.33 -7.74
C LYS A 183 4.90 -8.11 -8.30
N TYR A 184 3.83 -7.69 -7.63
CA TYR A 184 3.15 -6.46 -7.94
C TYR A 184 4.10 -5.26 -7.77
N GLN A 185 4.13 -4.38 -8.78
CA GLN A 185 4.79 -3.09 -8.71
C GLN A 185 3.70 -2.03 -8.93
N GLY A 186 3.49 -1.17 -7.94
CA GLY A 186 2.49 -0.11 -8.01
C GLY A 186 2.60 0.68 -9.32
N SER A 187 1.47 0.91 -9.98
CA SER A 187 1.36 1.57 -11.31
C SER A 187 1.99 0.80 -12.50
N GLY A 188 2.63 -0.35 -12.26
CA GLY A 188 3.25 -1.17 -13.30
C GLY A 188 2.24 -1.71 -14.32
N ASN A 189 1.05 -2.10 -13.87
CA ASN A 189 -0.01 -2.67 -14.70
C ASN A 189 -0.55 -1.68 -15.74
N ILE A 190 -0.76 -0.42 -15.36
CA ILE A 190 -1.20 0.64 -16.28
C ILE A 190 -0.14 0.86 -17.37
N THR A 191 1.13 0.96 -16.95
CA THR A 191 2.25 1.12 -17.88
C THR A 191 2.35 -0.05 -18.84
N GLU A 192 2.21 -1.27 -18.33
CA GLU A 192 2.24 -2.50 -19.11
C GLU A 192 1.10 -2.55 -20.15
N CYS A 193 -0.13 -2.20 -19.76
CA CYS A 193 -1.27 -2.07 -20.67
C CYS A 193 -0.92 -1.14 -21.84
N MET A 194 -0.43 0.07 -21.56
CA MET A 194 -0.12 1.04 -22.61
C MET A 194 1.02 0.57 -23.52
N VAL A 195 2.08 0.00 -22.95
CA VAL A 195 3.26 -0.43 -23.70
C VAL A 195 2.95 -1.65 -24.56
N PHE A 196 2.40 -2.71 -23.98
CA PHE A 196 2.07 -3.94 -24.74
C PHE A 196 0.92 -3.72 -25.73
N GLY A 197 -0.04 -2.84 -25.42
CA GLY A 197 -1.10 -2.48 -26.37
C GLY A 197 -0.51 -1.83 -27.63
N ARG A 198 0.48 -0.94 -27.45
CA ARG A 198 1.21 -0.32 -28.56
C ARG A 198 2.07 -1.32 -29.33
N ILE A 199 2.71 -2.26 -28.65
CA ILE A 199 3.51 -3.32 -29.29
C ILE A 199 2.61 -4.22 -30.13
N ALA A 200 1.52 -4.74 -29.55
CA ALA A 200 0.55 -5.59 -30.24
C ALA A 200 0.02 -4.93 -31.53
N ALA A 201 -0.36 -3.66 -31.46
CA ALA A 201 -0.84 -2.93 -32.62
C ALA A 201 0.22 -2.78 -33.73
N ARG A 202 1.49 -2.50 -33.37
CA ARG A 202 2.60 -2.40 -34.32
C ARG A 202 2.89 -3.72 -35.00
N GLU A 203 2.92 -4.81 -34.23
CA GLU A 203 3.16 -6.16 -34.72
C GLU A 203 2.05 -6.64 -35.65
N LEU A 204 0.80 -6.29 -35.33
CA LEU A 204 -0.35 -6.60 -36.18
C LEU A 204 -0.28 -5.86 -37.53
N ILE A 205 0.06 -4.57 -37.52
CA ILE A 205 0.14 -3.75 -38.74
C ILE A 205 1.35 -4.14 -39.61
N ALA A 206 2.46 -4.57 -39.01
CA ALA A 206 3.67 -4.95 -39.72
C ALA A 206 3.54 -6.29 -40.47
N LYS A 207 2.63 -7.18 -40.05
CA LYS A 207 2.27 -8.40 -40.78
C LYS A 207 1.45 -8.03 -42.03
N LYS A 208 2.14 -7.73 -43.13
CA LYS A 208 1.58 -7.66 -44.47
C LYS A 208 1.62 -9.02 -45.15
#